data_AF-A0A7R9QYT5-F1
#
_entry.id   AF-A0A7R9QYT5-F1
#
_cell.length_a   1.000
_cell.length_b   1.000
_cell.length_c   1.000
_cell.angle_alpha   90.00
_cell.angle_beta   90.00
_cell.angle_gamma   90.00
#
_symmetry.space_group_name_H-M   'P 1'
#
loop_
_entity.id
_entity.type
_entity.pdbx_description
1 polymer ?
#
loop_
_entity_poly.entity_id
_entity_poly.type
_entity_poly.pdbx_seq_one_letter_code
_entity_poly.pdbx_strand_id
1 'polypeptide(L)' 'MQVYLFPLIYNLVSGDNYDLKIAVPILQRYPKIKVQVRVALLDDTNKKLFCQQFPVQID' A
#
# COMPACT_ATOMS: atom_id res chain seq x y z
N MET A 1 10.63 -9.38 5.17
CA MET A 1 9.25 -9.81 4.92
C MET A 1 8.50 -8.63 4.32
N GLN A 2 7.91 -8.78 3.13
CA GLN A 2 7.31 -7.67 2.36
C GLN A 2 5.82 -7.94 2.24
N VAL A 3 4.98 -7.04 2.75
CA VAL A 3 3.51 -7.17 2.76
C VAL A 3 2.96 -6.32 1.62
N TYR A 4 2.17 -6.92 0.74
CA TYR A 4 1.53 -6.25 -0.39
C TYR A 4 0.02 -6.16 -0.13
N LEU A 5 -0.55 -4.98 -0.37
CA LEU A 5 -1.99 -4.71 -0.27
C LEU A 5 -2.47 -4.14 -1.60
N PHE A 6 -3.49 -4.76 -2.18
CA PHE A 6 -4.06 -4.39 -3.48
C PHE A 6 -5.52 -3.95 -3.31
N PRO A 7 -5.80 -2.64 -3.16
CA PRO A 7 -7.17 -2.15 -3.28
C PRO A 7 -7.61 -2.24 -4.75
N LEU A 8 -8.72 -2.94 -5.01
CA LEU A 8 -9.35 -3.00 -6.33
C LEU A 8 -10.17 -1.71 -6.53
N ILE A 9 -9.64 -0.76 -7.29
CA ILE A 9 -10.36 0.45 -7.71
C ILE A 9 -10.75 0.24 -9.18
N TYR A 10 -12.05 0.16 -9.46
CA TYR A 10 -12.56 0.09 -10.83
C TYR A 10 -12.77 1.51 -11.37
N ASN A 11 -12.25 1.79 -12.58
CA ASN A 11 -12.40 3.03 -13.37
C ASN A 11 -11.65 4.27 -12.84
N LEU A 12 -10.31 4.23 -12.84
CA LEU A 12 -9.49 5.44 -12.75
C LEU A 12 -9.44 6.13 -14.13
N VAL A 13 -9.91 7.38 -14.21
CA VAL A 13 -9.83 8.20 -15.42
C VAL A 13 -8.49 8.93 -15.44
N SER A 14 -7.77 8.83 -16.56
CA SER A 14 -6.49 9.50 -16.76
C SER A 14 -6.66 11.03 -16.69
N GLY A 15 -5.87 11.69 -15.84
CA GLY A 15 -5.88 13.15 -15.67
C GLY A 15 -6.59 13.62 -14.39
N ASP A 16 -7.36 12.75 -13.74
CA ASP A 16 -8.00 13.05 -12.46
C ASP A 16 -7.11 12.68 -11.27
N ASN A 17 -7.27 13.41 -10.17
CA ASN A 17 -6.59 13.13 -8.91
C ASN A 17 -7.51 12.31 -8.00
N TYR A 18 -6.98 11.22 -7.45
CA TYR A 18 -7.70 10.34 -6.54
C TYR A 18 -6.95 10.20 -5.22
N ASP A 19 -7.67 10.33 -4.10
CA ASP A 19 -7.13 10.09 -2.77
C ASP A 19 -7.37 8.64 -2.33
N LEU A 20 -6.29 7.91 -2.10
CA LEU A 20 -6.33 6.55 -1.57
C LEU A 20 -6.11 6.55 -0.06
N LYS A 21 -7.13 6.15 0.70
CA LYS A 21 -7.04 5.97 2.16
C LYS A 21 -7.04 4.48 2.49
N ILE A 22 -5.94 3.98 3.04
CA ILE A 22 -5.79 2.58 3.48
C ILE A 22 -5.47 2.58 4.98
N ALA A 23 -6.16 1.73 5.73
CA ALA A 23 -5.82 1.42 7.11
C ALA A 23 -5.37 -0.04 7.20
N VAL A 24 -4.19 -0.27 7.77
CA VAL A 24 -3.63 -1.62 7.95
C VAL A 24 -3.52 -1.91 9.44
N PRO A 25 -4.27 -2.89 9.98
CA PRO A 25 -4.20 -3.19 11.40
C PRO A 25 -2.86 -3.85 11.74
N ILE A 26 -2.21 -3.38 12.80
CA ILE A 26 -1.03 -4.02 13.38
C ILE A 26 -1.52 -5.14 14.31
N LEU A 27 -1.20 -6.38 13.97
CA LEU A 27 -1.55 -7.54 14.80
C LEU A 27 -0.54 -7.70 15.95
N GLN A 28 -1.01 -8.07 17.13
CA GLN A 28 -0.17 -8.25 18.33
C GLN A 28 0.95 -9.29 18.17
N ARG A 29 0.79 -10.24 17.24
CA ARG A 29 1.81 -11.26 16.92
C ARG A 29 2.99 -10.71 16.13
N TYR A 30 2.90 -9.48 15.62
CA TYR A 30 4.00 -8.90 14.84
C TYR A 30 5.16 -8.52 15.75
N PRO A 31 6.40 -8.84 15.34
CA PRO A 31 7.57 -8.50 16.13
C PRO A 31 7.75 -6.98 16.20
N LYS A 32 8.22 -6.49 17.34
CA LYS A 32 8.52 -5.07 17.57
C LYS A 32 9.81 -4.67 16.87
N ILE A 33 9.72 -4.33 15.58
CA ILE A 33 10.88 -4.04 14.73
C ILE A 33 10.61 -2.84 13.81
N LYS A 34 11.69 -2.26 13.29
CA LYS A 34 11.63 -1.30 12.17
C LYS A 34 11.42 -2.06 10.86
N VAL A 35 10.37 -1.69 10.13
CA VAL A 35 10.08 -2.24 8.80
C VAL A 35 9.98 -1.11 7.77
N GLN A 36 10.35 -1.41 6.53
CA GLN A 36 10.05 -0.56 5.39
C GLN A 36 8.75 -1.05 4.76
N VAL A 37 7.69 -0.24 4.87
CA VAL A 37 6.40 -0.54 4.25
C VAL A 37 6.43 -0.03 2.81
N ARG A 38 5.99 -0.86 1.87
CA ARG A 38 5.80 -0.49 0.46
C ARG A 38 4.33 -0.63 0.11
N VAL A 39 3.73 0.44 -0.36
CA VAL A 39 2.35 0.47 -0.87
C VAL A 39 2.41 0.72 -2.37
N ALA A 40 1.77 -0.14 -3.15
CA ALA A 40 1.72 0.00 -4.60
C ALA A 40 0.28 -0.15 -5.09
N LEU A 41 -0.13 0.76 -5.97
CA LEU A 41 -1.38 0.66 -6.73
C LEU A 41 -1.05 0.13 -8.11
N LEU A 42 -1.68 -0.99 -8.47
CA LEU A 42 -1.56 -1.60 -9.79
C LEU A 42 -2.85 -1.40 -10.56
N ASP A 43 -2.74 -1.25 -11.88
CA ASP A 43 -3.89 -1.38 -12.78
C ASP A 43 -4.22 -2.85 -13.08
N ASP A 44 -5.26 -3.05 -13.88
CA ASP A 44 -5.75 -4.36 -14.33
C ASP A 44 -4.74 -5.13 -15.20
N THR A 45 -3.74 -4.44 -15.75
CA THR A 45 -2.62 -5.05 -16.50
C THR A 45 -1.40 -5.35 -15.63
N ASN A 46 -1.52 -5.22 -14.31
CA ASN A 46 -0.43 -5.29 -13.33
C ASN A 46 0.64 -4.19 -13.48
N LYS A 47 0.35 -3.10 -14.18
CA LYS A 47 1.27 -1.97 -14.28
C LYS A 47 1.11 -1.07 -13.06
N LYS A 48 2.24 -0.58 -12.54
CA LYS A 48 2.27 0.31 -11.36
C LYS A 48 1.79 1.70 -11.74
N LEU A 49 0.65 2.12 -11.19
CA LEU A 49 0.15 3.49 -11.26
C LEU A 49 0.77 4.36 -10.18
N PHE A 50 1.00 3.79 -8.99
CA PHE A 50 1.58 4.47 -7.84
C PHE A 50 2.42 3.49 -7.02
N CYS A 51 3.53 3.97 -6.45
CA CYS A 51 4.34 3.19 -5.52
C CYS A 51 5.04 4.12 -4.53
N GLN A 52 4.78 3.92 -3.23
CA GLN A 52 5.42 4.67 -2.16
C GLN A 52 6.03 3.72 -1.14
N GLN A 53 7.13 4.16 -0.53
CA GLN A 53 7.83 3.41 0.50
C GLN A 53 8.14 4.33 1.67
N PHE A 54 7.85 3.88 2.90
CA PHE A 54 8.07 4.64 4.11
C PHE A 54 8.41 3.73 5.30
N PRO A 55 9.30 4.20 6.20
CA PRO A 55 9.68 3.43 7.37
C PRO A 55 8.57 3.48 8.44
N VAL A 56 8.33 2.34 9.10
CA VAL A 56 7.39 2.22 10.23
C VAL A 56 8.08 1.46 11.37
N GLN A 57 7.93 1.95 12.58
CA GLN A 57 8.27 1.23 13.80
C GLN A 57 7.00 0.48 14.27
N ILE A 58 7.10 -0.83 14.44
CA ILE A 58 6.05 -1.63 15.06
C ILE A 58 6.36 -1.69 16.57
N ASP A 59 5.41 -1.26 17.40
CA ASP A 59 5.50 -1.21 18.87
C ASP A 59 4.49 -2.12 19.56
#